data_AF-A0AAV5D3R9-F1
#
_entry.id   AF-A0AAV5D3R9-F1
#
_cell.length_a   1.000
_cell.length_b   1.000
_cell.length_c   1.000
_cell.angle_alpha   90.00
_cell.angle_beta   90.00
_cell.angle_gamma   90.00
#
_symmetry.space_group_name_H-M   'P 1'
#
loop_
_entity.id
_entity.type
_entity.pdbx_description
1 polymer ?
#
loop_
_entity_poly.entity_id
_entity_poly.type
_entity_poly.pdbx_seq_one_letter_code
_entity_poly.pdbx_strand_id
1 'polypeptide(L)'
;MPSGTLQDDFLTGHTSSVDIATKKNMEVQIGIGKELLQKSVARVNIDTGMYEPVEGEGTNEDALERFAKMLSAERRLRKNNLNSY
;
A
#
# COMPACT_ATOMS: atom_id res chain seq x y z
N MET A 1 24.02 12.40 -2.65
CA MET A 1 23.40 11.28 -3.39
C MET A 1 24.13 9.98 -3.04
N PRO A 2 23.51 9.10 -2.25
CA PRO A 2 23.78 7.67 -2.31
C PRO A 2 22.50 6.89 -2.67
N SER A 3 22.61 6.06 -3.71
CA SER A 3 21.70 4.94 -3.97
C SER A 3 21.82 3.94 -2.83
N GLY A 4 20.74 3.72 -2.09
CA GLY A 4 20.64 2.70 -1.05
C GLY A 4 19.41 1.85 -1.30
N THR A 5 19.60 0.62 -1.72
CA THR A 5 18.57 -0.42 -1.83
C THR A 5 17.96 -0.70 -0.46
N LEU A 6 16.64 -0.88 -0.40
CA LEU A 6 15.92 -1.42 0.76
C LEU A 6 16.39 -2.86 1.00
N GLN A 7 17.35 -3.04 1.88
CA GLN A 7 17.74 -4.35 2.40
C GLN A 7 17.41 -4.36 3.88
N ASP A 8 16.36 -5.12 4.22
CA ASP A 8 15.91 -5.36 5.57
C ASP A 8 16.86 -6.38 6.21
N ASP A 9 17.74 -5.89 7.10
CA ASP A 9 18.75 -6.68 7.81
C ASP A 9 18.17 -7.49 9.00
N PHE A 10 16.86 -7.71 9.07
CA PHE A 10 16.20 -8.53 10.09
C PHE A 10 15.80 -9.95 9.64
N LEU A 11 16.48 -10.51 8.64
CA LEU A 11 16.37 -11.93 8.30
C LEU A 11 17.25 -12.80 9.22
N THR A 12 16.85 -12.96 10.47
CA THR A 12 17.40 -14.00 11.35
C THR A 12 16.31 -14.94 11.86
N GLY A 13 16.18 -16.06 11.16
CA GLY A 13 15.60 -17.30 11.69
C GLY A 13 14.21 -17.65 11.15
N HIS A 14 14.17 -18.45 10.08
CA HIS A 14 13.00 -19.20 9.56
C HIS A 14 11.90 -18.46 8.79
N THR A 15 11.95 -17.14 8.58
CA THR A 15 11.00 -16.43 7.69
C THR A 15 11.49 -16.29 6.25
N SER A 16 12.74 -16.67 5.97
CA SER A 16 13.33 -16.74 4.63
C SER A 16 12.91 -18.01 3.87
N SER A 17 11.61 -18.32 3.89
CA SER A 17 11.03 -19.24 2.91
C SER A 17 10.08 -18.44 2.03
N VAL A 18 10.60 -18.10 0.86
CA VAL A 18 9.84 -17.67 -0.31
C VAL A 18 8.81 -18.77 -0.72
N ASP A 19 8.84 -19.94 -0.06
CA ASP A 19 7.97 -21.10 -0.26
C ASP A 19 7.06 -21.40 0.96
N ILE A 20 6.29 -20.42 1.43
CA ILE A 20 5.10 -20.71 2.26
C ILE A 20 3.81 -20.23 1.58
N ALA A 21 3.75 -20.44 0.27
CA ALA A 21 2.56 -20.36 -0.56
C ALA A 21 1.60 -21.56 -0.31
N THR A 22 1.40 -21.95 0.95
CA THR A 22 0.32 -22.90 1.26
C THR A 22 -1.02 -22.16 1.15
N LYS A 23 -2.05 -22.84 0.64
CA LYS A 23 -3.40 -22.25 0.48
C LYS A 23 -3.90 -21.57 1.75
N LYS A 24 -3.61 -22.17 2.91
CA LYS A 24 -3.93 -21.63 4.24
C LYS A 24 -3.27 -20.27 4.51
N ASN A 25 -1.99 -20.11 4.15
CA ASN A 25 -1.29 -18.85 4.35
C ASN A 25 -1.78 -17.75 3.41
N MET A 26 -2.18 -18.10 2.18
CA MET A 26 -2.82 -17.14 1.27
C MET A 26 -4.19 -16.67 1.79
N GLU A 27 -5.02 -17.59 2.29
CA GLU A 27 -6.33 -17.25 2.87
C GLU A 27 -6.19 -16.32 4.08
N VAL A 28 -5.19 -16.55 4.93
CA VAL A 28 -4.87 -15.66 6.07
C VAL A 28 -4.40 -14.29 5.58
N GLN A 29 -3.52 -14.22 4.57
CA GLN A 29 -3.06 -12.94 4.01
C GLN A 29 -4.20 -12.15 3.34
N ILE A 30 -5.14 -12.83 2.66
CA ILE A 30 -6.35 -12.20 2.12
C ILE A 30 -7.21 -11.63 3.25
N GLY A 31 -7.37 -12.37 4.36
CA GLY A 31 -8.07 -11.91 5.55
C GLY A 31 -7.45 -10.63 6.14
N ILE A 32 -6.14 -10.66 6.37
CA ILE A 32 -5.38 -9.50 6.88
C ILE A 32 -5.54 -8.30 5.94
N GLY A 33 -5.47 -8.51 4.63
CA GLY A 33 -5.67 -7.45 3.63
C GLY A 33 -7.06 -6.82 3.72
N LYS A 34 -8.12 -7.63 3.86
CA LYS A 34 -9.50 -7.14 4.01
C LYS A 34 -9.70 -6.36 5.31
N GLU A 35 -9.11 -6.82 6.41
CA GLU A 35 -9.16 -6.10 7.68
C GLU A 35 -8.41 -4.76 7.60
N LEU A 36 -7.27 -4.72 6.91
CA LEU A 36 -6.51 -3.49 6.69
C LEU A 36 -7.30 -2.44 5.91
N LEU A 37 -8.12 -2.85 4.93
CA LEU A 37 -8.98 -1.94 4.17
C LEU A 37 -10.00 -1.22 5.06
N GLN A 38 -10.53 -1.89 6.08
CA GLN A 38 -11.52 -1.33 7.01
C GLN A 38 -10.92 -0.43 8.09
N LYS A 39 -9.60 -0.50 8.33
CA LYS A 39 -8.93 0.35 9.31
C LYS A 39 -8.89 1.80 8.82
N SER A 40 -8.88 2.73 9.78
CA SER A 40 -8.67 4.15 9.52
C SER A 40 -7.35 4.37 8.79
N VAL A 41 -7.32 5.36 7.90
CA VAL A 41 -6.09 5.78 7.23
C VAL A 41 -5.03 6.08 8.27
N ALA A 42 -3.84 5.49 8.11
CA ALA A 42 -2.68 5.79 8.95
C ALA A 42 -1.55 6.37 8.09
N ARG A 43 -0.95 7.45 8.57
CA ARG A 43 0.22 8.07 7.94
C ARG A 43 1.45 7.79 8.78
N VAL A 44 2.60 7.69 8.12
CA VAL A 44 3.87 7.61 8.82
C VAL A 44 4.15 8.98 9.44
N ASN A 45 4.26 9.01 10.75
CA ASN A 45 4.83 10.14 11.47
C ASN A 45 6.34 10.17 11.19
N ILE A 46 6.81 11.28 10.61
CA ILE A 46 8.19 11.41 10.14
C ILE A 46 9.22 11.51 11.29
N ASP A 47 8.78 11.90 12.48
CA ASP A 47 9.65 12.05 13.65
C ASP A 47 9.82 10.72 14.37
N THR A 48 8.77 9.88 14.40
CA THR A 48 8.76 8.59 15.11
C THR A 48 8.94 7.38 14.19
N GLY A 49 8.72 7.55 12.88
CA GLY A 49 8.70 6.47 11.88
C GLY A 49 7.48 5.55 11.99
N MET A 50 6.53 5.84 12.88
CA MET A 50 5.38 4.98 13.17
C MET A 50 4.14 5.38 12.37
N TYR A 51 3.29 4.40 12.08
CA TYR A 51 1.99 4.65 11.44
C TYR A 51 0.98 5.15 12.47
N GLU A 52 0.53 6.39 12.31
CA GLU A 52 -0.46 7.04 13.17
C GLU A 52 -1.77 7.26 12.41
N PRO A 53 -2.93 6.90 13.00
CA PRO A 53 -4.23 7.11 12.38
C PRO A 53 -4.49 8.61 12.18
N VAL A 54 -5.01 8.98 11.02
CA VAL A 54 -5.41 10.35 10.70
C VAL A 54 -6.90 10.50 10.95
N GLU A 55 -7.25 11.34 11.91
CA GLU A 55 -8.63 11.60 12.25
C GLU A 55 -9.36 12.31 11.09
N GLY A 56 -10.55 11.83 10.74
CA GLY A 56 -11.41 12.42 9.71
C GLY A 56 -11.16 11.99 8.26
N GLU A 57 -10.13 11.18 7.97
CA GLU A 57 -9.85 10.74 6.59
C GLU A 57 -10.57 9.45 6.15
N GLY A 58 -11.33 8.83 7.04
CA GLY A 58 -12.07 7.62 6.76
C GLY A 58 -11.18 6.37 6.74
N THR A 59 -11.59 5.35 6.01
CA THR A 59 -10.90 4.05 5.94
C THR A 59 -9.86 4.00 4.82
N ASN A 60 -8.96 3.03 4.87
CA ASN A 60 -8.02 2.78 3.77
C ASN A 60 -8.74 2.45 2.46
N GLU A 61 -9.91 1.80 2.51
CA GLU A 61 -10.76 1.58 1.34
C GLU A 61 -11.21 2.89 0.70
N ASP A 62 -11.70 3.85 1.49
CA ASP A 62 -12.12 5.17 1.01
C ASP A 62 -10.94 5.93 0.36
N ALA A 63 -9.77 5.86 0.97
CA ALA A 63 -8.56 6.50 0.46
C ALA A 63 -8.11 5.88 -0.88
N LEU A 64 -8.14 4.55 -0.99
CA LEU A 64 -7.79 3.83 -2.22
C LEU A 64 -8.80 4.12 -3.34
N GLU A 65 -10.09 4.23 -3.03
CA GLU A 65 -11.11 4.58 -4.02
C GLU A 65 -10.85 5.99 -4.59
N ARG A 66 -10.57 6.97 -3.72
CA ARG A 66 -10.22 8.34 -4.14
C ARG A 66 -8.97 8.34 -5.00
N PHE A 67 -7.93 7.60 -4.59
CA PHE A 67 -6.68 7.49 -5.34
C PHE A 67 -6.88 6.88 -6.73
N ALA A 68 -7.65 5.80 -6.83
CA ALA A 68 -7.99 5.16 -8.10
C ALA A 68 -8.75 6.12 -9.05
N LYS A 69 -9.68 6.93 -8.52
CA LYS A 69 -10.39 7.97 -9.30
C LYS A 69 -9.42 9.01 -9.85
N MET A 70 -8.49 9.51 -9.04
CA MET A 70 -7.47 10.48 -9.49
C MET A 70 -6.59 9.90 -10.61
N LEU A 71 -6.07 8.69 -10.44
CA LEU A 71 -5.25 8.03 -11.45
C LEU A 71 -6.00 7.80 -12.77
N SER A 72 -7.27 7.40 -12.69
CA SER A 72 -8.13 7.22 -13.86
C SER A 72 -8.36 8.54 -14.60
N ALA A 73 -8.64 9.63 -13.88
CA ALA A 73 -8.81 10.95 -14.45
C ALA A 73 -7.54 11.45 -15.15
N GLU A 74 -6.38 11.34 -14.49
CA GLU A 74 -5.08 11.73 -15.03
C GLU A 74 -4.73 10.93 -16.30
N ARG A 75 -4.95 9.61 -16.28
CA ARG A 75 -4.74 8.77 -17.46
C ARG A 75 -5.59 9.22 -18.64
N ARG A 76 -6.86 9.57 -18.40
CA ARG A 76 -7.76 10.07 -19.45
C ARG A 76 -7.31 11.43 -19.98
N LEU A 77 -6.90 12.36 -19.10
CA LEU A 77 -6.38 13.66 -19.50
C LEU A 77 -5.17 13.52 -20.43
N ARG A 78 -4.20 12.68 -20.06
CA ARG A 78 -3.03 12.40 -20.91
C ARG A 78 -3.44 11.83 -22.27
N LYS A 79 -4.33 10.83 -22.30
CA LYS A 79 -4.81 10.26 -23.57
C LYS A 79 -5.50 11.28 -24.47
N ASN A 80 -6.35 12.12 -23.89
CA ASN A 80 -7.05 13.16 -24.65
C ASN A 80 -6.06 14.17 -25.23
N ASN A 81 -5.06 14.58 -24.46
CA ASN A 81 -4.00 15.49 -24.92
C ASN A 81 -3.12 14.89 -26.01
N LEU A 82 -2.89 13.57 -26.00
CA LEU A 82 -2.21 12.86 -27.08
C LEU A 82 -3.06 12.75 -28.36
N ASN A 83 -4.37 12.59 -28.23
CA ASN A 83 -5.29 12.46 -29.37
C ASN A 83 -5.68 13.81 -30.01
N SER A 84 -5.28 14.92 -29.40
CA SER A 84 -5.52 16.29 -29.90
C SER A 84 -4.38 16.86 -30.75
N TYR A 85 -3.40 16.04 -31.12
CA TYR A 85 -2.38 16.32 -32.15
C TYR A 85 -2.69 15.52 -33.41
#